data_AF-A0A1E3K203-F1
#
_entry.id   AF-A0A1E3K203-F1
#
_cell.length_a   1.000
_cell.length_b   1.000
_cell.length_c   1.000
_cell.angle_alpha   90.00
_cell.angle_beta   90.00
_cell.angle_gamma   90.00
#
_symmetry.space_group_name_H-M   'P 1'
#
loop_
_entity.id
_entity.type
_entity.pdbx_description
1 polymer ?
#
loop_
_entity_poly.entity_id
_entity_poly.type
_entity_poly.pdbx_seq_one_letter_code
_entity_poly.pdbx_strand_id
1 'polypeptide(L)'
;MHLLGHNLPDHKPLKIALLTFYGISHKLSARLLPRLGIHSEALVNQLTEPQLTSLSAYLSSPSTTARPSDQTLELAPPGGLALKPVGHPGIFGGLDKGKGRQEDPLNELKIETEKRRAMQADIAHLRMVGTYRGRRHAAGYPVHGQRTQTNAKTAKKHNRVERRNMGTFAFERFTPEDLPTPPTILSLLGRRP
;
A
#
# COMPACT_ATOMS: atom_id res chain seq x y z
N MET A 1 -15.48 -5.95 -4.00
CA MET A 1 -14.66 -6.00 -5.24
C MET A 1 -13.32 -6.72 -4.97
N HIS A 2 -12.74 -7.47 -5.93
CA HIS A 2 -11.40 -8.07 -5.78
C HIS A 2 -10.36 -7.37 -6.64
N LEU A 3 -9.20 -7.05 -6.06
CA LEU A 3 -8.09 -6.38 -6.74
C LEU A 3 -6.76 -6.95 -6.23
N LEU A 4 -5.89 -7.43 -7.15
CA LEU A 4 -4.59 -8.05 -6.83
C LEU A 4 -4.67 -9.14 -5.74
N GLY A 5 -5.76 -9.92 -5.73
CA GLY A 5 -6.01 -10.98 -4.75
C GLY A 5 -6.54 -10.51 -3.38
N HIS A 6 -6.79 -9.21 -3.19
CA HIS A 6 -7.41 -8.65 -1.99
C HIS A 6 -8.88 -8.29 -2.20
N ASN A 7 -9.71 -8.56 -1.19
CA ASN A 7 -11.10 -8.13 -1.15
C ASN A 7 -11.17 -6.67 -0.63
N LEU A 8 -11.65 -5.78 -1.48
CA LEU A 8 -11.94 -4.39 -1.14
C LEU A 8 -13.44 -4.25 -0.85
N PRO A 9 -13.81 -3.67 0.31
CA PRO A 9 -15.20 -3.43 0.66
C PRO A 9 -15.81 -2.30 -0.19
N ASP A 10 -16.95 -2.59 -0.79
CA ASP A 10 -17.58 -1.75 -1.83
C ASP A 10 -18.10 -0.41 -1.32
N HIS A 11 -18.55 -0.37 -0.06
CA HIS A 11 -19.13 0.82 0.58
C HIS A 11 -18.08 1.79 1.14
N LYS A 12 -16.79 1.43 1.13
CA LYS A 12 -15.74 2.30 1.67
C LYS A 12 -15.22 3.23 0.58
N PRO A 13 -14.76 4.44 0.95
CA PRO A 13 -14.05 5.28 0.00
C PRO A 13 -12.72 4.61 -0.39
N LEU A 14 -12.36 4.70 -1.68
CA LEU A 14 -11.18 4.05 -2.24
C LEU A 14 -9.90 4.45 -1.50
N LYS A 15 -9.80 5.70 -1.04
CA LYS A 15 -8.68 6.22 -0.21
C LYS A 15 -8.42 5.37 1.04
N ILE A 16 -9.47 4.85 1.68
CA ILE A 16 -9.39 4.00 2.86
C ILE A 16 -9.23 2.54 2.45
N ALA A 17 -9.96 2.11 1.41
CA ALA A 17 -9.88 0.75 0.91
C ALA A 17 -8.45 0.39 0.49
N LEU A 18 -7.71 1.31 -0.14
CA LEU A 18 -6.31 1.08 -0.52
C LEU A 18 -5.35 0.77 0.64
N LEU A 19 -5.71 1.10 1.89
CA LEU A 19 -4.89 0.81 3.07
C LEU A 19 -4.90 -0.68 3.45
N THR A 20 -5.83 -1.45 2.89
CA THR A 20 -5.78 -2.91 3.04
C THR A 20 -4.52 -3.47 2.42
N PHE A 21 -3.95 -2.79 1.41
CA PHE A 21 -2.71 -3.18 0.81
C PHE A 21 -1.51 -2.83 1.69
N TYR A 22 -0.71 -3.84 2.01
CA TYR A 22 0.53 -3.70 2.70
C TYR A 22 1.51 -2.84 1.89
N GLY A 23 1.88 -1.72 2.50
CA GLY A 23 2.82 -0.77 1.92
C GLY A 23 2.16 0.48 1.36
N ILE A 24 0.84 0.48 1.16
CA ILE A 24 0.07 1.68 0.83
C ILE A 24 -0.36 2.37 2.11
N SER A 25 -0.14 3.68 2.18
CA SER A 25 -0.51 4.52 3.33
C SER A 25 -1.44 5.64 2.89
N HIS A 26 -2.03 6.35 3.84
CA HIS A 26 -2.89 7.51 3.55
C HIS A 26 -2.21 8.57 2.68
N LYS A 27 -0.90 8.78 2.86
CA LYS A 27 -0.12 9.74 2.05
C LYS A 27 0.03 9.26 0.61
N LEU A 28 0.22 7.95 0.43
CA LEU A 28 0.39 7.36 -0.89
C LEU A 28 -0.95 7.30 -1.63
N SER A 29 -2.04 6.90 -0.98
CA SER A 29 -3.38 6.93 -1.59
C SER A 29 -3.81 8.34 -1.98
N ALA A 30 -3.55 9.35 -1.13
CA ALA A 30 -3.84 10.74 -1.45
C ALA A 30 -3.04 11.27 -2.66
N ARG A 31 -1.84 10.75 -2.92
CA ARG A 31 -1.03 11.11 -4.10
C ARG A 31 -1.41 10.30 -5.34
N LEU A 32 -1.81 9.04 -5.17
CA LEU A 32 -2.12 8.11 -6.25
C LEU A 32 -3.46 8.44 -6.92
N LEU A 33 -4.50 8.75 -6.15
CA LEU A 33 -5.85 8.95 -6.69
C LEU A 33 -5.94 10.10 -7.72
N PRO A 34 -5.36 11.30 -7.48
CA PRO A 34 -5.37 12.37 -8.48
C PRO A 34 -4.62 11.99 -9.75
N ARG A 35 -3.56 11.18 -9.66
CA ARG A 35 -2.79 10.72 -10.83
C ARG A 35 -3.62 9.82 -11.74
N LEU A 36 -4.53 9.04 -11.17
CA LEU A 36 -5.48 8.20 -11.91
C LEU A 36 -6.78 8.94 -12.28
N GLY A 37 -6.90 10.23 -11.96
CA GLY A 37 -8.12 11.00 -12.19
C GLY A 37 -9.31 10.55 -11.35
N ILE A 38 -9.07 9.90 -10.19
CA ILE A 38 -10.10 9.39 -9.29
C ILE A 38 -10.25 10.36 -8.10
N HIS A 39 -11.49 10.70 -7.76
CA HIS A 39 -11.78 11.55 -6.61
C HIS A 39 -11.45 10.86 -5.28
N SER A 40 -11.02 11.61 -4.26
CA SER A 40 -10.60 11.04 -2.98
C SER A 40 -11.72 10.39 -2.18
N GLU A 41 -12.96 10.80 -2.40
CA GLU A 41 -14.16 10.29 -1.71
C GLU A 41 -14.93 9.27 -2.56
N ALA A 42 -14.48 8.99 -3.77
CA ALA A 42 -15.11 7.98 -4.62
C ALA A 42 -15.17 6.63 -3.88
N LEU A 43 -16.35 6.01 -3.90
CA LEU A 43 -16.54 4.70 -3.32
C LEU A 43 -15.96 3.61 -4.22
N VAL A 44 -15.61 2.47 -3.64
CA VAL A 44 -15.06 1.34 -4.42
C VAL A 44 -16.07 0.81 -5.45
N ASN A 45 -17.36 0.82 -5.13
CA ASN A 45 -18.41 0.41 -6.07
C ASN A 45 -18.64 1.37 -7.24
N GLN A 46 -18.23 2.63 -7.13
CA GLN A 46 -18.44 3.66 -8.15
C GLN A 46 -17.33 3.70 -9.20
N LEU A 47 -16.31 2.84 -9.07
CA LEU A 47 -15.18 2.81 -9.99
C LEU A 47 -15.58 2.18 -11.33
N THR A 48 -15.23 2.87 -12.40
CA THR A 48 -15.40 2.36 -13.76
C THR A 48 -14.33 1.31 -14.08
N GLU A 49 -14.66 0.35 -14.94
CA GLU A 49 -13.72 -0.66 -15.42
C GLU A 49 -12.37 -0.10 -15.93
N PRO A 50 -12.31 0.95 -16.76
CA PRO A 50 -11.02 1.52 -17.18
C PRO A 50 -10.21 2.11 -16.01
N GLN A 51 -10.87 2.70 -15.00
CA GLN A 51 -10.20 3.19 -13.80
C GLN A 51 -9.61 2.03 -12.99
N LEU A 52 -10.33 0.90 -12.91
CA LEU A 52 -9.85 -0.30 -12.22
C LEU A 52 -8.67 -0.93 -12.94
N THR A 53 -8.71 -1.02 -14.27
CA THR A 53 -7.60 -1.50 -15.09
C THR A 53 -6.37 -0.60 -14.97
N SER A 54 -6.58 0.72 -14.96
CA SER A 54 -5.50 1.69 -14.77
C SER A 54 -4.87 1.56 -13.38
N LEU A 55 -5.71 1.38 -12.35
CA LEU A 55 -5.27 1.22 -10.98
C LEU A 55 -4.52 -0.11 -10.78
N SER A 56 -5.01 -1.22 -11.35
CA SER A 56 -4.34 -2.52 -11.25
C SER A 56 -2.99 -2.52 -11.98
N ALA A 57 -2.93 -1.95 -13.19
CA ALA A 57 -1.70 -1.79 -13.95
C ALA A 57 -0.68 -0.92 -13.19
N TYR A 58 -1.14 0.17 -12.56
CA TYR A 58 -0.28 1.05 -11.75
C TYR A 58 0.30 0.30 -10.55
N LEU A 59 -0.54 -0.40 -9.78
CA LEU A 59 -0.09 -1.12 -8.59
C LEU A 59 0.82 -2.30 -8.94
N SER A 60 0.66 -2.91 -10.12
CA SER A 60 1.56 -3.95 -10.62
C SER A 60 2.89 -3.39 -11.14
N SER A 61 2.87 -2.20 -11.75
CA SER A 61 4.04 -1.59 -12.41
C SER A 61 3.99 -0.05 -12.31
N PRO A 62 4.45 0.53 -11.20
CA PRO A 62 4.34 1.98 -10.95
C PRO A 62 5.16 2.83 -11.93
N SER A 63 6.28 2.30 -12.43
CA SER A 63 7.20 2.99 -13.33
C SER A 63 6.61 3.31 -14.71
N THR A 64 5.58 2.57 -15.13
CA THR A 64 5.04 2.62 -16.49
C THR A 64 3.98 3.70 -16.69
N THR A 65 3.34 4.18 -15.62
CA THR A 65 2.25 5.17 -15.78
C THR A 65 2.83 6.56 -16.02
N ALA A 66 2.59 7.10 -17.22
CA ALA A 66 2.95 8.47 -17.57
C ALA A 66 2.39 9.47 -16.54
N ARG A 67 3.19 10.46 -16.14
CA ARG A 67 2.70 11.58 -15.33
C ARG A 67 1.79 12.43 -16.22
N PRO A 68 0.59 12.84 -15.76
CA PRO A 68 -0.25 13.75 -16.54
C PRO A 68 0.44 15.08 -16.86
N SER A 69 1.47 15.49 -16.10
CA SER A 69 2.25 16.71 -16.32
C SER A 69 3.31 16.63 -17.45
N ASP A 70 3.61 15.44 -17.98
CA ASP A 70 4.60 15.31 -19.08
C ASP A 70 3.96 15.59 -20.45
N GLN A 71 2.63 15.79 -20.48
CA GLN A 71 2.00 16.53 -21.56
C GLN A 71 2.48 17.96 -21.45
N THR A 72 3.62 18.24 -22.09
CA THR A 72 4.03 19.60 -22.41
C THR A 72 2.92 20.15 -23.29
N LEU A 73 1.92 20.79 -22.68
CA LEU A 73 1.03 21.68 -23.40
C LEU A 73 1.98 22.73 -23.95
N GLU A 74 2.25 22.67 -25.25
CA GLU A 74 2.88 23.73 -26.02
C GLU A 74 2.07 25.01 -25.73
N LEU A 75 2.46 25.71 -24.67
CA LEU A 75 1.85 26.96 -24.30
C LEU A 75 2.19 27.89 -25.45
N ALA A 76 1.16 28.29 -26.21
CA ALA A 76 1.34 29.26 -27.28
C ALA A 76 2.25 30.38 -26.76
N PRO A 77 3.33 30.73 -27.50
CA PRO A 77 4.32 31.67 -27.02
C PRO A 77 3.58 32.91 -26.50
N PRO A 78 3.80 33.34 -25.25
CA PRO A 78 3.06 34.46 -24.69
C PRO A 78 3.35 35.67 -25.58
N GLY A 79 2.39 36.05 -26.42
CA GLY A 79 2.46 37.23 -27.29
C GLY A 79 2.39 38.55 -26.50
N GLY A 80 2.87 38.56 -25.26
CA GLY A 80 2.95 39.71 -24.40
C GLY A 80 4.39 39.90 -23.93
N LEU A 81 4.91 41.13 -24.07
CA LEU A 81 6.20 41.53 -23.52
C LEU A 81 6.29 41.09 -22.07
N ALA A 82 7.21 40.16 -21.77
CA ALA A 82 7.48 39.71 -20.42
C ALA A 82 7.84 40.93 -19.55
N LEU A 83 6.90 41.37 -18.72
CA LEU A 83 7.15 42.43 -17.75
C LEU A 83 8.35 41.99 -16.91
N LYS A 84 9.42 42.79 -16.92
CA LYS A 84 10.57 42.55 -16.05
C LYS A 84 10.07 42.51 -14.60
N PRO A 85 10.43 41.49 -13.81
CA PRO A 85 10.01 41.44 -12.42
C PRO A 85 10.59 42.68 -11.72
N VAL A 86 9.73 43.59 -11.30
CA VAL A 86 10.13 44.73 -10.48
C VAL A 86 10.36 44.20 -9.06
N GLY A 87 11.50 43.56 -8.86
CA GLY A 87 11.93 43.05 -7.56
C GLY A 87 12.62 44.15 -6.76
N HIS A 88 12.05 44.50 -5.60
CA HIS A 88 12.85 45.14 -4.55
C HIS A 88 13.84 44.10 -3.99
N PRO A 89 15.16 44.39 -3.97
CA PRO A 89 16.15 43.46 -3.47
C PRO A 89 16.08 43.43 -1.94
N GLY A 90 15.21 42.59 -1.37
CA GLY A 90 15.23 42.36 0.08
C GLY A 90 13.99 41.78 0.72
N ILE A 91 12.81 41.81 0.08
CA ILE A 91 11.56 41.40 0.77
C ILE A 91 11.21 39.92 0.53
N PHE A 92 11.58 39.36 -0.62
CA PHE A 92 11.32 37.95 -0.97
C PHE A 92 12.59 37.08 -1.04
N GLY A 93 13.71 37.60 -0.51
CA GLY A 93 15.02 36.95 -0.50
C GLY A 93 15.13 35.88 0.59
N GLY A 94 14.31 34.84 0.51
CA GLY A 94 14.34 33.77 1.51
C GLY A 94 13.37 32.63 1.24
N LEU A 95 12.96 32.40 0.00
CA LEU A 95 12.17 31.21 -0.33
C LEU A 95 13.11 30.05 -0.62
N ASP A 96 13.31 29.27 0.45
CA ASP A 96 13.61 27.85 0.46
C ASP A 96 14.77 27.41 -0.44
N LYS A 97 15.96 27.30 0.18
CA LYS A 97 17.05 26.46 -0.33
C LYS A 97 16.43 25.15 -0.83
N GLY A 98 16.50 24.96 -2.15
CA GLY A 98 15.86 23.86 -2.85
C GLY A 98 16.06 22.55 -2.12
N LYS A 99 14.98 22.05 -1.51
CA LYS A 99 14.87 20.63 -1.20
C LYS A 99 14.99 19.95 -2.56
N GLY A 100 16.16 19.36 -2.82
CA GLY A 100 16.50 18.75 -4.10
C GLY A 100 15.30 17.97 -4.62
N ARG A 101 14.99 18.17 -5.91
CA ARG A 101 13.90 17.58 -6.69
C ARG A 101 13.49 16.24 -6.07
N GLN A 102 12.50 16.23 -5.19
CA GLN A 102 12.10 15.01 -4.50
C GLN A 102 11.48 14.12 -5.57
N GLU A 103 12.18 13.04 -5.93
CA GLU A 103 11.63 12.03 -6.83
C GLU A 103 10.28 11.56 -6.26
N ASP A 104 9.30 11.39 -7.14
CA ASP A 104 7.98 10.98 -6.68
C ASP A 104 8.08 9.63 -5.99
N PRO A 105 7.67 9.51 -4.71
CA PRO A 105 7.72 8.24 -3.98
C PRO A 105 6.76 7.19 -4.56
N LEU A 106 5.98 7.56 -5.57
CA LEU A 106 5.08 6.68 -6.29
C LEU A 106 5.79 5.89 -7.40
N ASN A 107 7.00 6.26 -7.83
CA ASN A 107 7.72 5.59 -8.91
C ASN A 107 8.35 4.26 -8.44
N GLU A 108 8.88 4.20 -7.21
CA GLU A 108 9.48 2.99 -6.62
C GLU A 108 8.56 2.35 -5.57
N LEU A 109 7.26 2.28 -5.86
CA LEU A 109 6.27 1.75 -4.93
C LEU A 109 6.35 0.21 -4.85
N LYS A 110 6.98 -0.32 -3.79
CA LYS A 110 6.95 -1.76 -3.45
C LYS A 110 5.71 -2.08 -2.61
N ILE A 111 4.93 -3.08 -3.02
CA ILE A 111 3.66 -3.46 -2.38
C ILE A 111 3.68 -4.94 -1.97
N GLU A 112 2.87 -5.29 -0.97
CA GLU A 112 2.57 -6.66 -0.54
C GLU A 112 3.81 -7.54 -0.37
N THR A 113 3.92 -8.58 -1.20
CA THR A 113 4.89 -9.65 -1.11
C THR A 113 6.30 -9.15 -1.32
N GLU A 114 6.50 -8.23 -2.27
CA GLU A 114 7.80 -7.64 -2.54
C GLU A 114 8.30 -6.82 -1.34
N LYS A 115 7.43 -5.97 -0.78
CA LYS A 115 7.79 -5.16 0.40
C LYS A 115 8.06 -6.03 1.63
N ARG A 116 7.29 -7.10 1.83
CA ARG A 116 7.53 -8.08 2.90
C ARG A 116 8.84 -8.83 2.69
N ARG A 117 9.12 -9.31 1.47
CA ARG A 117 10.36 -10.01 1.12
C ARG A 117 11.58 -9.12 1.33
N ALA A 118 11.52 -7.85 0.90
CA ALA A 118 12.60 -6.89 1.12
C ALA A 118 12.91 -6.72 2.62
N MET A 119 11.89 -6.49 3.46
CA MET A 119 12.07 -6.40 4.91
C MET A 119 12.66 -7.69 5.50
N GLN A 120 12.17 -8.85 5.07
CA GLN A 120 12.67 -10.14 5.54
C GLN A 120 14.13 -10.34 5.17
N ALA A 121 14.52 -9.96 3.95
CA ALA A 121 15.91 -9.99 3.49
C ALA A 121 16.80 -9.09 4.34
N ASP A 122 16.37 -7.87 4.65
CA ASP A 122 17.12 -6.96 5.52
C ASP A 122 17.33 -7.54 6.92
N ILE A 123 16.29 -8.11 7.53
CA ILE A 123 16.38 -8.75 8.85
C ILE A 123 17.26 -10.00 8.80
N ALA A 124 17.12 -10.82 7.76
CA ALA A 124 17.93 -12.01 7.57
C ALA A 124 19.41 -11.65 7.42
N HIS A 125 19.72 -10.61 6.64
CA HIS A 125 21.07 -10.09 6.50
C HIS A 125 21.65 -9.61 7.84
N LEU A 126 20.89 -8.81 8.62
CA LEU A 126 21.33 -8.38 9.96
C LEU A 126 21.65 -9.54 10.90
N ARG A 127 20.88 -10.64 10.82
CA ARG A 127 21.09 -11.87 11.58
C ARG A 127 22.34 -12.62 11.11
N MET A 128 22.50 -12.78 9.80
CA MET A 128 23.65 -13.46 9.18
C MET A 128 24.97 -12.78 9.54
N VAL A 129 25.02 -11.45 9.45
CA VAL A 129 26.22 -10.67 9.81
C VAL A 129 26.53 -10.73 11.31
N GLY A 130 25.55 -11.08 12.16
CA GLY A 130 25.76 -11.19 13.62
C GLY A 130 25.77 -9.86 14.37
N THR A 131 25.29 -8.78 13.74
CA THR A 131 25.17 -7.45 14.38
C THR A 131 24.35 -7.50 15.67
N TYR A 132 24.53 -6.53 16.57
CA TYR A 132 23.70 -6.42 17.79
C TYR A 132 22.19 -6.45 17.44
N ARG A 133 21.76 -5.66 16.45
CA ARG A 133 20.37 -5.65 15.98
C ARG A 133 19.92 -7.03 15.51
N GLY A 134 20.75 -7.74 14.73
CA GLY A 134 20.49 -9.11 14.29
C GLY A 134 20.26 -10.09 15.45
N ARG A 135 21.14 -10.09 16.45
CA ARG A 135 20.98 -10.92 17.66
C ARG A 135 19.69 -10.60 18.43
N ARG A 136 19.31 -9.32 18.50
CA ARG A 136 18.05 -8.88 19.13
C ARG A 136 16.83 -9.34 18.35
N HIS A 137 16.85 -9.26 17.03
CA HIS A 137 15.80 -9.80 16.17
C HIS A 137 15.67 -11.32 16.29
N ALA A 138 16.79 -12.05 16.32
CA ALA A 138 16.78 -13.51 16.50
C ALA A 138 16.17 -13.93 17.85
N ALA A 139 16.46 -13.19 18.91
CA ALA A 139 15.92 -13.45 20.25
C ALA A 139 14.54 -12.81 20.53
N GLY A 140 13.97 -12.06 19.57
CA GLY A 140 12.67 -11.41 19.69
C GLY A 140 12.63 -10.25 20.71
N TYR A 141 13.76 -9.63 21.03
CA TYR A 141 13.85 -8.53 21.99
C TYR A 141 13.76 -7.14 21.30
N PRO A 142 13.53 -6.04 22.05
CA PRO A 142 13.58 -4.69 21.50
C PRO A 142 14.95 -4.34 20.90
N VAL A 143 14.95 -3.61 19.78
CA VAL A 143 16.16 -3.39 18.96
C VAL A 143 16.80 -2.01 19.22
N HIS A 144 16.00 -0.99 19.52
CA HIS A 144 16.44 0.41 19.66
C HIS A 144 16.85 0.78 21.10
N GLY A 145 17.50 -0.14 21.83
CA GLY A 145 18.01 0.14 23.19
C GLY A 145 16.94 0.21 24.30
N GLN A 146 15.69 -0.16 24.02
CA GLN A 146 14.64 -0.21 25.04
C GLN A 146 14.92 -1.29 26.11
N ARG A 147 14.51 -1.03 27.36
CA ARG A 147 14.71 -1.94 28.50
C ARG A 147 14.00 -3.29 28.29
N THR A 148 14.68 -4.39 28.58
CA THR A 148 14.14 -5.76 28.43
C THR A 148 13.44 -6.28 29.66
N GLN A 149 13.74 -5.76 30.85
CA GLN A 149 13.15 -6.26 32.10
C GLN A 149 11.62 -6.17 32.09
N THR A 150 11.07 -5.02 31.65
CA THR A 150 9.62 -4.78 31.57
C THR A 150 9.04 -5.17 30.21
N ASN A 151 9.70 -4.81 29.11
CA ASN A 151 9.07 -4.81 27.77
C ASN A 151 9.34 -6.09 26.96
N ALA A 152 10.14 -7.03 27.45
CA ALA A 152 10.54 -8.21 26.68
C ALA A 152 9.37 -9.10 26.27
N LYS A 153 8.35 -9.27 27.13
CA LYS A 153 7.20 -10.15 26.83
C LYS A 153 6.43 -9.64 25.62
N THR A 154 6.10 -8.35 25.60
CA THR A 154 5.43 -7.68 24.48
C THR A 154 6.28 -7.74 23.21
N ALA A 155 7.58 -7.44 23.31
CA ALA A 155 8.48 -7.52 22.17
C ALA A 155 8.53 -8.94 21.58
N LYS A 156 8.66 -10.00 22.39
CA LYS A 156 8.68 -11.39 21.90
C LYS A 156 7.38 -11.80 21.21
N LYS A 157 6.24 -11.23 21.63
CA LYS A 157 4.95 -11.45 20.97
C LYS A 157 4.88 -10.79 19.59
N HIS A 158 5.37 -9.54 19.47
CA HIS A 158 5.19 -8.71 18.27
C HIS A 158 6.37 -8.71 17.28
N ASN A 159 7.58 -9.04 17.75
CA ASN A 159 8.81 -9.11 16.96
C ASN A 159 9.01 -10.53 16.41
N ARG A 160 8.03 -11.00 15.64
CA ARG A 160 8.12 -12.22 14.85
C ARG A 160 8.31 -11.84 13.39
N VAL A 161 9.12 -12.62 12.65
CA VAL A 161 9.41 -12.38 11.22
C VAL A 161 8.11 -12.43 10.41
N GLU A 162 7.28 -13.43 10.69
CA GLU A 162 5.89 -13.45 10.26
C GLU A 162 5.02 -12.99 11.42
N ARG A 163 4.58 -11.73 11.36
CA ARG A 163 3.49 -11.29 12.22
C ARG A 163 2.25 -12.03 11.73
N ARG A 164 1.57 -12.75 12.63
CA ARG A 164 0.21 -13.21 12.36
C ARG A 164 -0.57 -11.97 11.87
N ASN A 165 -1.16 -12.05 10.69
CA ASN A 165 -1.99 -10.98 10.16
C ASN A 165 -3.07 -10.67 11.21
N MET A 166 -2.93 -9.59 11.97
CA MET A 166 -4.00 -9.03 12.80
C MET A 166 -4.94 -8.25 11.89
N GLY A 167 -5.30 -8.83 10.74
CA GLY A 167 -6.30 -8.27 9.85
C GLY A 167 -7.67 -8.59 10.41
N THR A 168 -8.60 -7.64 10.30
CA THR A 168 -10.03 -7.83 10.57
C THR A 168 -10.72 -8.67 9.49
N PHE A 169 -9.98 -9.46 8.72
CA PHE A 169 -10.59 -10.50 7.92
C PHE A 169 -11.10 -11.52 8.93
N ALA A 170 -12.38 -11.40 9.27
CA ALA A 170 -13.14 -12.56 9.67
C ALA A 170 -12.86 -13.57 8.57
N PHE A 171 -11.97 -14.52 8.84
CA PHE A 171 -11.99 -15.79 8.15
C PHE A 171 -13.42 -16.25 8.39
N GLU A 172 -14.27 -16.13 7.38
CA GLU A 172 -15.57 -16.79 7.39
C GLU A 172 -15.21 -18.22 7.76
N ARG A 173 -15.53 -18.59 9.00
CA ARG A 173 -15.29 -19.93 9.47
C ARG A 173 -16.12 -20.75 8.52
N PHE A 174 -15.47 -21.54 7.66
CA PHE A 174 -16.12 -22.61 6.91
C PHE A 174 -16.99 -23.34 7.93
N THR A 175 -18.28 -23.05 7.90
CA THR A 175 -19.23 -23.75 8.73
C THR A 175 -19.34 -25.13 8.12
N PRO A 176 -19.32 -26.21 8.91
CA PRO A 176 -19.45 -27.57 8.35
C PRO A 176 -20.77 -27.77 7.57
N GLU A 177 -21.68 -26.80 7.64
CA GLU A 177 -22.93 -26.69 6.87
C GLU A 177 -22.71 -26.35 5.37
N ASP A 178 -21.57 -25.75 4.99
CA ASP A 178 -21.29 -25.36 3.59
C ASP A 178 -20.70 -26.49 2.74
N LEU A 179 -20.47 -27.67 3.32
CA LEU A 179 -20.07 -28.84 2.56
C LEU A 179 -21.33 -29.44 1.92
N PRO A 180 -21.32 -29.73 0.59
CA PRO A 180 -22.42 -30.47 -0.01
C PRO A 180 -22.56 -31.79 0.73
N THR A 181 -23.68 -31.99 1.43
CA THR A 181 -23.97 -33.26 2.10
C THR A 181 -23.91 -34.35 1.06
N PRO A 182 -23.11 -35.42 1.25
CA PRO A 182 -23.08 -36.51 0.29
C PRO A 182 -24.49 -37.11 0.18
N PRO A 183 -24.94 -37.49 -1.03
CA PRO A 183 -26.24 -38.12 -1.19
C PRO A 183 -26.33 -39.36 -0.31
N THR A 184 -27.31 -39.41 0.58
CA THR A 184 -27.58 -40.57 1.44
C THR A 184 -27.81 -41.80 0.56
N ILE A 185 -27.37 -43.00 0.98
CA ILE A 185 -27.53 -44.26 0.22
C ILE A 185 -29.00 -44.51 -0.20
N LEU A 186 -29.96 -44.04 0.60
CA LEU A 186 -31.40 -44.08 0.28
C LEU A 186 -31.79 -43.26 -0.96
N SER A 187 -31.09 -42.15 -1.24
CA SER A 187 -31.32 -41.30 -2.43
C SER A 187 -30.75 -41.90 -3.72
N LEU A 188 -29.74 -42.77 -3.62
CA LEU A 188 -29.14 -43.50 -4.75
C LEU A 188 -29.93 -44.75 -5.14
N LEU A 189 -30.75 -45.30 -4.23
CA LEU A 189 -31.54 -46.51 -4.46
C LEU A 189 -32.95 -46.25 -5.01
N GLY A 190 -33.29 -45.01 -5.39
CA GLY A 190 -34.46 -44.71 -6.21
C GLY A 190 -35.83 -45.11 -5.63
N ARG A 191 -35.94 -45.44 -4.35
CA ARG A 191 -37.23 -45.67 -3.68
C ARG A 191 -37.75 -44.38 -3.08
N ARG A 192 -38.65 -43.71 -3.81
CA ARG A 192 -39.60 -42.75 -3.22
C ARG A 192 -40.63 -43.51 -2.37
N PRO A 193 -41.20 -42.89 -1.32
CA PRO A 193 -42.25 -43.52 -0.50
C PRO A 193 -43.47 -43.91 -1.34
#